data_AF-D2R079-F1
#
_entry.id   AF-D2R079-F1
#
_cell.length_a   1.000
_cell.length_b   1.000
_cell.length_c   1.000
_cell.angle_alpha   90.00
_cell.angle_beta   90.00
_cell.angle_gamma   90.00
#
_symmetry.space_group_name_H-M   'P 1'
#
loop_
_entity.id
_entity.type
_entity.pdbx_description
1 polymer ?
#
loop_
_entity_poly.entity_id
_entity_poly.type
_entity_poly.pdbx_seq_one_letter_code
_entity_poly.pdbx_strand_id
1 'polypeptide(L)'
;MSIPLTAAEVLQREFLETRAKILELAAAFDRLDRSSGSVESDQRIARIREALKVLTEVKAGRAEQVQLVFSRPYDSEWPQTMDMSNRS
;
A
#
# COMPACT_ATOMS: atom_id res chain seq x y z
N MET A 1 -31.17 -0.76 -11.42
CA MET A 1 -29.95 0.07 -11.50
C MET A 1 -29.77 0.78 -10.17
N SER A 2 -28.68 0.51 -9.45
CA SER A 2 -28.31 1.26 -8.25
C SER A 2 -27.80 2.63 -8.67
N ILE A 3 -28.37 3.68 -8.08
CA ILE A 3 -27.85 5.04 -8.24
C ILE A 3 -26.49 5.08 -7.52
N PRO A 4 -25.40 5.52 -8.17
CA PRO A 4 -24.12 5.68 -7.49
C PRO A 4 -24.26 6.64 -6.31
N LEU A 5 -23.70 6.28 -5.16
CA LEU A 5 -23.65 7.17 -4.00
C LEU A 5 -22.98 8.51 -4.37
N THR A 6 -23.48 9.60 -3.80
CA THR A 6 -22.81 10.89 -3.85
C THR A 6 -21.48 10.84 -3.08
N ALA A 7 -20.57 11.77 -3.37
CA ALA A 7 -19.30 11.86 -2.65
C ALA A 7 -19.49 12.04 -1.13
N ALA A 8 -20.53 12.76 -0.71
CA ALA A 8 -20.85 12.97 0.70
C ALA A 8 -21.33 11.67 1.38
N GLU A 9 -22.14 10.86 0.70
CA GLU A 9 -22.59 9.56 1.23
C GLU A 9 -21.44 8.55 1.31
N VAL A 10 -20.55 8.54 0.31
CA VAL A 10 -19.32 7.72 0.38
C VAL A 10 -18.45 8.17 1.54
N LEU A 11 -18.20 9.49 1.69
CA LEU A 11 -17.42 10.01 2.81
C LEU A 11 -18.03 9.61 4.15
N GLN A 12 -19.34 9.78 4.32
CA GLN A 12 -20.04 9.40 5.56
C GLN A 12 -19.85 7.92 5.89
N ARG A 13 -19.93 7.04 4.88
CA ARG A 13 -19.74 5.60 5.05
C ARG A 13 -18.30 5.24 5.41
N GLU A 14 -17.32 5.84 4.73
CA GLU A 14 -15.90 5.45 4.83
C GLU A 14 -15.15 6.18 5.96
N PHE A 15 -15.69 7.27 6.51
CA PHE A 15 -14.94 8.17 7.40
C PHE A 15 -14.37 7.49 8.63
N LEU A 16 -15.19 6.73 9.38
CA LEU A 16 -14.75 6.10 10.63
C LEU A 16 -13.72 4.99 10.38
N GLU A 17 -13.92 4.19 9.34
CA GLU A 17 -12.99 3.13 8.96
C GLU A 17 -11.66 3.69 8.46
N THR A 18 -11.71 4.73 7.61
CA THR A 18 -10.51 5.42 7.13
C THR A 18 -9.73 6.03 8.30
N ARG A 19 -10.43 6.67 9.25
CA ARG A 19 -9.80 7.21 10.46
C ARG A 19 -9.13 6.12 11.29
N ALA A 20 -9.78 4.96 11.48
CA ALA A 20 -9.20 3.84 12.21
C ALA A 20 -7.90 3.35 11.55
N LYS A 21 -7.93 3.14 10.22
CA LYS A 21 -6.76 2.74 9.43
C LYS A 21 -5.60 3.73 9.56
N ILE A 22 -5.88 5.04 9.56
CA ILE A 22 -4.85 6.07 9.77
C ILE A 22 -4.22 5.97 11.17
N LEU A 23 -5.04 5.76 12.22
CA LEU A 23 -4.54 5.59 13.59
C LEU A 23 -3.70 4.31 13.74
N GLU A 24 -4.10 3.21 13.09
CA GLU A 24 -3.33 1.96 13.08
C GLU A 24 -1.94 2.14 12.46
N LEU A 25 -1.87 2.85 11.32
CA LEU A 25 -0.62 3.19 10.66
C LEU A 25 0.27 4.08 11.54
N ALA A 26 -0.29 5.12 12.15
CA ALA A 26 0.43 5.99 13.08
C ALA A 26 1.00 5.19 14.27
N ALA A 27 0.17 4.37 14.91
CA ALA A 27 0.61 3.53 16.02
C ALA A 27 1.68 2.51 15.61
N ALA A 28 1.68 2.03 14.36
CA ALA A 28 2.74 1.17 13.84
C ALA A 28 4.07 1.92 13.70
N PHE A 29 4.06 3.16 13.19
CA PHE A 29 5.25 4.00 13.14
C PHE A 29 5.77 4.35 14.53
N ASP A 30 4.89 4.72 15.47
CA ASP A 30 5.29 4.98 16.86
C ASP A 30 5.96 3.77 17.53
N ARG A 31 5.58 2.54 17.16
CA ARG A 31 6.25 1.33 17.65
C ARG A 31 7.63 1.13 17.00
N LEU A 32 7.80 1.46 15.72
CA LEU A 32 9.09 1.43 15.06
C LEU A 32 10.04 2.46 15.68
N ASP A 33 9.58 3.69 15.88
CA ASP A 33 10.37 4.79 16.43
C ASP A 33 10.81 4.54 17.88
N ARG A 34 10.03 3.76 18.65
CA ARG A 34 10.37 3.35 20.02
C ARG A 34 11.24 2.09 20.11
N SER A 35 11.46 1.39 19.00
CA SER A 35 12.27 0.18 18.97
C SER A 35 13.77 0.52 18.89
N SER A 36 14.63 -0.41 19.29
CA SER A 36 16.08 -0.25 19.12
C SER A 36 16.51 -0.55 17.67
N GLY A 37 17.59 0.11 17.22
CA GLY A 37 18.11 -0.02 15.86
C GLY A 37 17.52 1.00 14.89
N SER A 38 17.82 0.83 13.60
CA SER A 38 17.34 1.71 12.53
C SER A 38 16.86 0.87 11.34
N VAL A 39 15.77 1.30 10.71
CA VAL A 39 15.20 0.68 9.51
C VAL A 39 15.32 1.60 8.30
N GLU A 40 16.04 2.72 8.40
CA GLU A 40 16.19 3.72 7.34
C GLU A 40 16.70 3.15 6.02
N SER A 41 17.56 2.13 6.06
CA SER A 41 18.09 1.44 4.88
C SER A 41 17.20 0.29 4.39
N ASP A 42 16.12 -0.05 5.10
CA ASP A 42 15.23 -1.14 4.71
C ASP A 42 14.29 -0.70 3.59
N GLN A 43 14.35 -1.38 2.44
CA GLN A 43 13.50 -1.02 1.30
C GLN A 43 11.99 -1.09 1.61
N ARG A 44 11.57 -1.86 2.62
CA ARG A 44 10.17 -1.94 3.03
C ARG A 44 9.69 -0.62 3.61
N ILE A 45 10.51 0.08 4.41
CA ILE A 45 10.09 1.39 4.95
C ILE A 45 10.00 2.44 3.85
N ALA A 46 10.90 2.37 2.86
CA ALA A 46 10.85 3.23 1.68
C ALA A 46 9.55 3.03 0.88
N ARG A 47 9.16 1.78 0.59
CA ARG A 47 7.90 1.46 -0.12
C ARG A 47 6.67 1.89 0.65
N ILE A 48 6.64 1.71 1.98
CA ILE A 48 5.52 2.17 2.81
C ILE A 48 5.37 3.69 2.72
N ARG A 49 6.48 4.45 2.84
CA ARG A 49 6.46 5.91 2.72
C ARG A 49 6.01 6.37 1.34
N GLU A 50 6.44 5.68 0.28
CA GLU A 50 5.99 5.94 -1.10
C GLU A 50 4.49 5.69 -1.28
N ALA A 51 3.97 4.56 -0.79
CA ALA A 51 2.54 4.24 -0.85
C ALA A 51 1.68 5.28 -0.11
N LEU A 52 2.13 5.78 1.03
CA LEU A 52 1.45 6.86 1.75
C LEU A 52 1.43 8.16 0.95
N LYS A 53 2.51 8.49 0.25
CA LYS A 53 2.55 9.65 -0.64
C LYS A 53 1.50 9.52 -1.75
N VAL A 54 1.43 8.36 -2.42
CA VAL A 54 0.42 8.07 -3.46
C VAL A 54 -1.01 8.31 -2.95
N LEU A 55 -1.32 7.89 -1.71
CA LEU A 55 -2.65 8.09 -1.13
C LEU A 55 -3.05 9.56 -0.99
N THR A 56 -2.08 10.47 -0.83
CA THR A 56 -2.33 11.92 -0.68
C THR A 56 -2.42 12.67 -2.01
N GLU A 57 -2.03 12.07 -3.14
CA GLU A 57 -2.08 12.73 -4.44
C GLU A 57 -3.52 12.83 -4.97
N VAL A 58 -3.84 13.92 -5.67
CA VAL A 58 -5.15 14.13 -6.33
C VAL A 58 -5.13 13.44 -7.70
N LYS A 59 -5.16 12.10 -7.70
CA LYS A 59 -5.24 11.26 -8.90
C LYS A 59 -6.24 10.13 -8.70
N ALA A 60 -6.88 9.72 -9.79
CA ALA A 60 -7.69 8.50 -9.82
C ALA A 60 -6.79 7.26 -9.70
N GLY A 61 -7.35 6.13 -9.26
CA GLY A 61 -6.61 4.85 -9.25
C GLY A 61 -5.62 4.66 -8.11
N ARG A 62 -5.81 5.34 -6.96
CA ARG A 62 -4.88 5.24 -5.80
C ARG A 62 -4.61 3.80 -5.36
N ALA A 63 -5.62 2.92 -5.39
CA ALA A 63 -5.46 1.52 -5.01
C ALA A 63 -4.49 0.78 -5.96
N GLU A 64 -4.66 0.95 -7.27
CA GLU A 64 -3.77 0.39 -8.30
C GLU A 64 -2.35 0.94 -8.15
N GLN A 65 -2.22 2.26 -7.94
CA GLN A 65 -0.92 2.90 -7.76
C GLN A 65 -0.21 2.39 -6.50
N VAL A 66 -0.92 2.25 -5.38
CA VAL A 66 -0.37 1.63 -4.15
C VAL A 66 0.04 0.18 -4.41
N GLN A 67 -0.76 -0.59 -5.14
CA GLN A 67 -0.41 -1.97 -5.50
C GLN A 67 0.88 -2.05 -6.33
N LEU A 68 1.09 -1.11 -7.26
CA LEU A 68 2.30 -1.06 -8.07
C LEU A 68 3.56 -0.75 -7.24
N VAL A 69 3.45 0.08 -6.19
CA VAL A 69 4.57 0.34 -5.25
C VAL A 69 5.09 -0.94 -4.59
N PHE A 70 4.20 -1.91 -4.36
CA PHE A 70 4.56 -3.20 -3.75
C PHE A 70 4.81 -4.32 -4.77
N SER A 71 4.62 -4.06 -6.06
CA SER A 71 4.82 -5.04 -7.12
C SER A 71 6.30 -5.16 -7.50
N ARG A 72 6.71 -6.35 -7.95
CA ARG A 72 8.03 -6.53 -8.58
C ARG A 72 7.95 -6.07 -10.05
N PRO A 73 9.03 -5.52 -10.62
CA PRO A 73 9.13 -5.34 -12.07
C PRO A 73 8.84 -6.68 -12.77
N TYR A 74 8.18 -6.62 -13.91
CA TYR A 74 8.04 -7.80 -14.75
C TYR A 74 9.43 -8.28 -15.16
N ASP A 75 9.75 -9.52 -14.77
CA ASP A 75 10.98 -10.20 -15.13
C ASP A 75 10.66 -11.14 -16.30
N SER A 76 11.17 -10.89 -17.50
CA SER A 76 10.94 -11.76 -18.65
C SER A 76 11.53 -13.16 -18.48
N GLU A 77 12.48 -13.31 -17.55
CA GLU A 77 13.12 -14.58 -17.20
C GLU A 77 12.48 -15.24 -15.95
N TRP A 78 11.31 -14.74 -15.52
CA TRP A 78 10.58 -15.29 -14.37
C TRP A 78 10.37 -16.82 -14.41
N PRO A 79 10.20 -17.51 -15.56
CA PRO A 79 10.06 -18.98 -15.59
C PRO A 79 11.37 -19.72 -15.29
N GLN A 80 12.53 -19.08 -15.51
CA GLN A 80 13.83 -19.63 -15.15
C GLN A 80 14.22 -19.27 -13.71
N THR A 81 13.87 -18.06 -13.25
CA THR A 81 14.21 -17.59 -11.89
C THR A 81 13.29 -18.17 -10.81
N MET A 82 12.05 -18.48 -11.17
CA MET A 82 11.13 -19.26 -10.34
C MET A 82 11.23 -20.70 -10.84
N ASP A 83 11.84 -21.62 -10.08
CA ASP A 83 12.15 -23.02 -10.42
C ASP A 83 10.94 -23.87 -10.88
N MET A 84 10.39 -23.51 -12.03
CA MET A 84 9.21 -24.09 -12.69
C MET A 84 9.64 -24.97 -13.87
N SER A 85 10.94 -24.99 -14.17
CA SER A 85 11.56 -25.81 -15.21
C SER A 85 11.55 -27.31 -14.87
N ASN A 86 11.28 -27.68 -13.61
CA ASN A 86 11.37 -29.05 -13.12
C ASN A 86 10.02 -29.69 -12.75
N ARG A 87 8.90 -29.11 -13.17
CA ARG A 87 7.55 -29.69 -13.00
C ARG A 87 7.12 -30.37 -14.29
N SER A 88 7.67 -31.55 -14.55
CA SER A 88 7.20 -32.51 -15.57
C SER A 88 6.57 -33.71 -14.88
#